data_AF-A0A914FWG4-F1
#
_entry.id   AF-A0A914FWG4-F1
#
_cell.length_a   1.000
_cell.length_b   1.000
_cell.length_c   1.000
_cell.angle_alpha   90.00
_cell.angle_beta   90.00
_cell.angle_gamma   90.00
#
_symmetry.space_group_name_H-M   'P 1'
#
loop_
_entity.id
_entity.type
_entity.pdbx_description
1 polymer ?
#
loop_
_entity_poly.entity_id
_entity_poly.type
_entity_poly.pdbx_seq_one_letter_code
_entity_poly.pdbx_strand_id
1 'polypeptide(L)'
;MPPAARDHVKEAQYGFVYGVSGPVVTAEKMSGAAMYELVRVGHSELVGEIIRLEGDYATIQVYEDTSAVTIGDPVLRTGKPLSVELGPGIMGSIFDGIQRPLKDISDMTDSIYIPKGINVQALGRDIKWEFIPDKGVQVNSHVTGGDIFGQVNESVLVKHRILLPPTACGTVTYIAPAGSYTITEKILELEFSGEKKSYSMLQVWPVRQPRPVNEKLAANYPLLCGQRVLDALFPCVQGGTTAIPGAFGCGKTVISQSLSKYSNSDAIIYVGCGERGNEMSEVLRDFPELTMEVDGVTTSIMKRTALVANTSNMPVAAREASIYTGITLAEYFRDMGLNVAMMADSTSRWAEALREISGRLGEMPADSGYPAYLAARLASFYERAGKVKCLGNPEREGSVTIVGA
;
A
#
# COMPACT_ATOMS: atom_id res chain seq x y z
N MET A 1 30.60 -17.06 -6.61
CA MET A 1 30.63 -17.24 -5.13
C MET A 1 29.28 -17.82 -4.74
N PRO A 2 29.22 -18.95 -4.03
CA PRO A 2 27.95 -19.46 -3.53
C PRO A 2 27.39 -18.45 -2.51
N PRO A 3 26.09 -18.11 -2.56
CA PRO A 3 25.51 -17.21 -1.59
C PRO A 3 25.59 -17.84 -0.20
N ALA A 4 26.14 -17.07 0.74
CA ALA A 4 26.32 -17.47 2.12
C ALA A 4 24.96 -17.61 2.84
N ALA A 5 24.83 -18.72 3.57
CA ALA A 5 23.92 -18.98 4.70
C ALA A 5 22.52 -18.34 4.65
N ARG A 6 21.53 -19.09 4.14
CA ARG A 6 20.12 -18.93 4.56
C ARG A 6 19.67 -20.20 5.25
N ASP A 7 19.36 -20.06 6.53
CA ASP A 7 18.89 -21.10 7.44
C ASP A 7 17.70 -21.89 6.88
N HIS A 8 17.80 -23.22 6.96
CA HIS A 8 16.73 -24.23 6.98
C HIS A 8 15.33 -23.83 6.50
N VAL A 9 15.19 -23.42 5.24
CA VAL A 9 13.89 -23.49 4.56
C VAL A 9 13.69 -24.96 4.17
N LYS A 10 12.68 -25.62 4.76
CA LYS A 10 12.38 -27.03 4.47
C LYS A 10 12.24 -27.23 2.97
N GLU A 11 12.90 -28.24 2.39
CA GLU A 11 12.80 -28.61 0.96
C GLU A 11 11.34 -28.72 0.48
N ALA A 12 10.43 -29.07 1.38
CA ALA A 12 8.99 -29.12 1.14
C ALA A 12 8.35 -27.76 0.74
N GLN A 13 9.01 -26.62 0.95
CA GLN A 13 8.47 -25.29 0.62
C GLN A 13 8.79 -24.82 -0.80
N TYR A 14 9.64 -25.56 -1.54
CA TYR A 14 10.02 -25.21 -2.90
C TYR A 14 9.16 -25.93 -3.93
N GLY A 15 8.64 -25.17 -4.90
CA GLY A 15 8.18 -25.67 -6.19
C GLY A 15 9.23 -25.43 -7.27
N PHE A 16 8.91 -25.86 -8.49
CA PHE A 16 9.79 -25.68 -9.65
C PHE A 16 9.01 -25.11 -10.83
N VAL A 17 9.63 -24.22 -11.60
CA VAL A 17 9.01 -23.66 -12.80
C VAL A 17 8.82 -24.77 -13.85
N TYR A 18 7.57 -25.01 -14.24
CA TYR A 18 7.19 -25.95 -15.30
C TYR A 18 7.11 -25.25 -16.66
N GLY A 19 6.60 -24.01 -16.70
CA GLY A 19 6.48 -23.24 -17.93
C GLY A 19 6.32 -21.74 -17.69
N VAL A 20 6.74 -20.93 -18.67
CA VAL A 20 6.68 -19.47 -18.61
C VAL A 20 5.99 -18.95 -19.87
N SER A 21 4.94 -18.12 -19.70
CA SER A 21 4.21 -17.47 -20.79
C SER A 21 3.97 -15.99 -20.45
N GLY A 22 4.89 -15.13 -20.91
CA GLY A 22 4.91 -13.73 -20.50
C GLY A 22 5.05 -13.59 -18.98
N PRO A 23 4.24 -12.78 -18.29
CA PRO A 23 4.28 -12.62 -16.84
C PRO A 23 3.58 -13.75 -16.06
N VAL A 24 2.97 -14.72 -16.75
CA VAL A 24 2.35 -15.88 -16.12
C VAL A 24 3.35 -17.03 -16.11
N VAL A 25 3.62 -17.57 -14.93
CA VAL A 25 4.54 -18.68 -14.71
C VAL A 25 3.74 -19.83 -14.11
N THR A 26 3.84 -21.02 -14.69
CA THR A 26 3.27 -22.25 -14.12
C THR A 26 4.37 -22.97 -13.36
N ALA A 27 4.14 -23.24 -12.08
CA ALA A 27 5.04 -24.01 -11.24
C ALA A 27 4.42 -25.36 -10.83
N GLU A 28 5.24 -26.40 -10.75
CA GLU A 28 4.88 -27.73 -10.25
C GLU A 28 5.39 -27.95 -8.82
N LYS A 29 4.90 -29.00 -8.14
CA LYS A 29 5.21 -29.33 -6.74
C LYS A 29 4.84 -28.21 -5.77
N MET A 30 3.72 -27.55 -6.04
CA MET A 30 3.21 -26.43 -5.22
C MET A 30 2.14 -26.86 -4.22
N SER A 31 2.07 -28.16 -3.88
CA SER A 31 1.20 -28.71 -2.84
C SER A 31 1.28 -27.95 -1.51
N GLY A 32 0.12 -27.50 -1.03
CA GLY A 32 -0.02 -26.73 0.22
C GLY A 32 0.18 -25.22 0.07
N ALA A 33 0.27 -24.70 -1.16
CA ALA A 33 0.24 -23.26 -1.42
C ALA A 33 -1.19 -22.73 -1.35
N ALA A 34 -1.35 -21.48 -0.91
CA ALA A 34 -2.64 -20.81 -0.83
C ALA A 34 -2.88 -19.91 -2.06
N MET A 35 -4.17 -19.68 -2.39
CA MET A 35 -4.55 -18.67 -3.37
C MET A 35 -4.14 -17.28 -2.87
N TYR A 36 -3.63 -16.43 -3.76
CA TYR A 36 -3.10 -15.09 -3.48
C TYR A 36 -1.88 -15.05 -2.55
N GLU A 37 -1.22 -16.19 -2.37
CA GLU A 37 0.05 -16.25 -1.64
C GLU A 37 1.19 -15.65 -2.48
N LEU A 38 2.07 -14.90 -1.83
CA LEU A 38 3.26 -14.34 -2.43
C LEU A 38 4.35 -15.41 -2.52
N VAL A 39 5.01 -15.47 -3.68
CA VAL A 39 6.08 -16.41 -3.99
C VAL A 39 7.28 -15.66 -4.55
N ARG A 40 8.46 -16.27 -4.46
CA ARG A 40 9.70 -15.80 -5.07
C ARG A 40 10.09 -16.77 -6.17
N VAL A 41 10.06 -16.31 -7.42
CA VAL A 41 10.26 -17.11 -8.63
C VAL A 41 11.66 -16.89 -9.19
N GLY A 42 12.36 -17.96 -9.54
CA GLY A 42 13.65 -17.86 -10.22
C GLY A 42 14.82 -17.68 -9.27
N HIS A 43 16.02 -17.80 -9.83
CA HIS A 43 17.26 -17.53 -9.10
C HIS A 43 17.41 -16.07 -8.67
N SER A 44 16.74 -15.16 -9.37
CA SER A 44 16.66 -13.73 -9.01
C SER A 44 15.59 -13.42 -7.98
N GLU A 45 14.83 -14.40 -7.47
CA GLU A 45 13.79 -14.19 -6.45
C GLU A 45 12.74 -13.13 -6.83
N LEU A 46 12.27 -13.17 -8.09
CA LEU A 46 11.25 -12.26 -8.61
C LEU A 46 9.96 -12.40 -7.80
N VAL A 47 9.34 -11.28 -7.44
CA VAL A 47 8.09 -11.31 -6.68
C VAL A 47 6.94 -11.76 -7.57
N GLY A 48 6.20 -12.78 -7.15
CA GLY A 48 4.96 -13.21 -7.79
C GLY A 48 3.84 -13.52 -6.80
N GLU A 49 2.63 -13.70 -7.32
CA GLU A 49 1.42 -14.04 -6.56
C GLU A 49 0.71 -15.22 -7.22
N ILE A 50 0.28 -16.20 -6.42
CA ILE A 50 -0.48 -17.36 -6.91
C ILE A 50 -1.91 -16.95 -7.23
N ILE A 51 -2.36 -17.19 -8.46
CA ILE A 51 -3.69 -16.80 -8.94
C ILE A 51 -4.61 -17.99 -9.22
N ARG A 52 -4.06 -19.16 -9.52
CA ARG A 52 -4.82 -20.40 -9.77
C ARG A 52 -4.05 -21.61 -9.25
N LEU A 53 -4.79 -22.59 -8.72
CA LEU A 53 -4.25 -23.85 -8.23
C LEU A 53 -5.01 -25.00 -8.90
N GLU A 54 -4.28 -25.88 -9.58
CA GLU A 54 -4.80 -27.05 -10.28
C GLU A 54 -4.01 -28.30 -9.87
N GLY A 55 -4.52 -29.02 -8.87
CA GLY A 55 -3.81 -30.17 -8.31
C GLY A 55 -2.48 -29.75 -7.68
N ASP A 56 -1.37 -30.24 -8.24
CA ASP A 56 -0.01 -29.91 -7.79
C ASP A 56 0.65 -28.77 -8.60
N TYR A 57 -0.07 -28.23 -9.58
CA TYR A 57 0.35 -27.07 -10.37
C TYR A 57 -0.23 -25.78 -9.79
N ALA A 58 0.59 -24.74 -9.75
CA ALA A 58 0.18 -23.38 -9.41
C ALA A 58 0.47 -22.44 -10.58
N THR A 59 -0.52 -21.65 -10.98
CA THR A 59 -0.34 -20.53 -11.89
C THR A 59 0.01 -19.29 -11.06
N ILE A 60 1.16 -18.70 -11.34
CA ILE A 60 1.75 -17.58 -10.64
C ILE A 60 1.79 -16.38 -11.59
N GLN A 61 1.36 -15.23 -11.10
CA GLN A 61 1.53 -13.95 -11.76
C GLN A 61 2.76 -13.25 -11.20
N VAL A 62 3.75 -12.96 -12.05
CA VAL A 62 4.98 -12.29 -11.62
C VAL A 62 4.80 -10.77 -11.76
N TYR A 63 5.16 -10.03 -10.72
CA TYR A 63 5.10 -8.56 -10.66
C TYR A 63 6.32 -7.87 -11.30
N GLU A 64 7.28 -8.67 -11.74
CA GLU A 64 8.52 -8.27 -12.40
C GLU A 64 8.60 -8.87 -13.81
N ASP A 65 9.57 -8.42 -14.59
CA ASP A 65 9.82 -9.00 -15.91
C ASP A 65 10.43 -10.41 -15.77
N THR A 66 9.74 -11.40 -16.34
CA THR A 66 10.08 -12.83 -16.33
C THR A 66 11.17 -13.20 -17.33
N SER A 67 11.69 -12.24 -18.11
CA SER A 67 12.81 -12.50 -19.00
C SER A 67 14.02 -13.01 -18.21
N ALA A 68 14.54 -14.17 -18.60
CA ALA A 68 15.60 -14.98 -17.95
C ALA A 68 15.13 -16.03 -16.93
N VAL A 69 13.82 -16.17 -16.66
CA VAL A 69 13.30 -17.32 -15.90
C VAL A 69 13.32 -18.57 -16.80
N THR A 70 13.91 -19.66 -16.33
CA THR A 70 13.99 -20.92 -17.06
C THR A 70 13.19 -22.05 -16.42
N ILE A 71 12.89 -23.08 -17.20
CA ILE A 71 12.21 -24.29 -16.69
C ILE A 71 13.16 -25.00 -15.71
N GLY A 72 12.64 -25.40 -14.54
CA GLY A 72 13.42 -25.99 -13.46
C GLY A 72 13.94 -24.98 -12.43
N ASP A 73 13.75 -23.69 -12.65
CA ASP A 73 14.06 -22.66 -11.65
C ASP A 73 13.25 -22.88 -10.35
N PRO A 74 13.83 -22.61 -9.17
CA PRO A 74 13.12 -22.78 -7.91
C PRO A 74 12.06 -21.70 -7.70
N VAL A 75 10.95 -22.10 -7.06
CA VAL A 75 9.89 -21.20 -6.61
C VAL A 75 9.72 -21.34 -5.10
N LEU A 76 10.08 -20.30 -4.35
CA LEU A 76 9.96 -20.26 -2.90
C LEU A 76 8.61 -19.69 -2.48
N ARG A 77 7.93 -20.40 -1.58
CA ARG A 77 6.67 -19.97 -0.97
C ARG A 77 6.89 -19.15 0.30
N THR A 78 6.14 -18.05 0.46
CA THR A 78 6.27 -17.19 1.65
C THR A 78 5.22 -17.46 2.73
N GLY A 79 4.15 -18.19 2.40
CA GLY A 79 3.02 -18.48 3.30
C GLY A 79 2.15 -17.26 3.62
N LYS A 80 2.39 -16.11 2.98
CA LYS A 80 1.70 -14.85 3.27
C LYS A 80 1.19 -14.22 1.97
N PRO A 81 0.02 -13.57 1.99
CA PRO A 81 -0.45 -12.79 0.85
C PRO A 81 0.39 -11.53 0.64
N LEU A 82 0.23 -10.89 -0.52
CA LEU A 82 0.81 -9.57 -0.76
C LEU A 82 0.38 -8.59 0.34
N SER A 83 1.37 -8.12 1.09
CA SER A 83 1.17 -7.30 2.27
C SER A 83 2.12 -6.11 2.24
N VAL A 84 1.66 -5.01 2.82
CA VAL A 84 2.42 -3.76 2.92
C VAL A 84 2.86 -3.52 4.35
N GLU A 85 4.04 -2.94 4.50
CA GLU A 85 4.56 -2.46 5.77
C GLU A 85 3.94 -1.09 6.09
N LEU A 86 3.29 -0.97 7.24
CA LEU A 86 2.66 0.25 7.73
C LEU A 86 3.39 0.71 8.99
N GLY A 87 3.81 1.97 9.01
CA GLY A 87 4.53 2.56 10.14
C GLY A 87 5.11 3.94 9.78
N PRO A 88 5.89 4.54 10.67
CA PRO A 88 6.57 5.81 10.40
C PRO A 88 7.58 5.70 9.24
N GLY A 89 7.69 6.73 8.41
CA GLY A 89 8.58 6.79 7.24
C GLY A 89 7.87 6.62 5.89
N ILE A 90 6.53 6.64 5.86
CA ILE A 90 5.71 6.56 4.66
C ILE A 90 5.50 7.94 4.03
N MET A 91 5.33 8.98 4.86
CA MET A 91 5.08 10.33 4.37
C MET A 91 6.34 10.92 3.75
N GLY A 92 6.20 11.47 2.55
CA GLY A 92 7.32 11.98 1.75
C GLY A 92 8.11 10.91 1.02
N SER A 93 7.79 9.64 1.21
CA SER A 93 8.40 8.52 0.51
C SER A 93 7.70 8.24 -0.82
N ILE A 94 8.48 7.71 -1.77
CA ILE A 94 8.03 7.35 -3.11
C ILE A 94 8.22 5.85 -3.28
N PHE A 95 7.11 5.14 -3.47
CA PHE A 95 7.07 3.70 -3.58
C PHE A 95 6.77 3.26 -5.02
N ASP A 96 7.19 2.04 -5.38
CA ASP A 96 6.66 1.36 -6.56
C ASP A 96 5.35 0.60 -6.25
N GLY A 97 4.81 -0.13 -7.23
CA GLY A 97 3.54 -0.86 -7.07
C GLY A 97 3.53 -1.95 -5.99
N ILE A 98 4.70 -2.46 -5.59
CA ILE A 98 4.86 -3.46 -4.52
C ILE A 98 5.53 -2.88 -3.26
N GLN A 99 5.47 -1.56 -3.10
CA GLN A 99 5.94 -0.81 -1.93
C GLN A 99 7.45 -0.77 -1.71
N ARG A 100 8.27 -0.84 -2.77
CA ARG A 100 9.72 -0.62 -2.66
C ARG A 100 10.07 0.87 -2.82
N PRO A 101 10.90 1.45 -1.93
CA PRO A 101 11.28 2.86 -2.01
C PRO A 101 12.21 3.10 -3.21
N LEU A 102 11.77 3.94 -4.16
CA LEU A 102 12.52 4.21 -5.39
C LEU A 102 13.84 4.95 -5.14
N LYS A 103 13.85 5.84 -4.15
CA LYS A 103 15.06 6.59 -3.76
C LYS A 103 16.14 5.66 -3.22
N ASP A 104 15.78 4.80 -2.28
CA ASP A 104 16.74 3.88 -1.66
C ASP A 104 17.26 2.84 -2.67
N ILE A 105 16.42 2.41 -3.63
CA ILE A 105 16.87 1.58 -4.76
C ILE A 105 17.94 2.32 -5.59
N SER A 106 17.69 3.58 -5.93
CA SER A 106 18.63 4.40 -6.69
C SER A 106 19.94 4.58 -5.94
N ASP A 107 19.87 4.92 -4.65
CA ASP A 107 21.05 5.18 -3.80
C ASP A 107 21.86 3.90 -3.55
N MET A 108 21.20 2.74 -3.43
CA MET A 108 21.87 1.44 -3.21
C MET A 108 22.54 0.90 -4.48
N THR A 109 21.94 1.12 -5.64
CA THR A 109 22.41 0.53 -6.91
C THR A 109 23.31 1.46 -7.72
N ASP A 110 23.36 2.75 -7.36
CA ASP A 110 24.04 3.82 -8.09
C ASP A 110 23.73 3.78 -9.60
N SER A 111 22.46 3.50 -9.91
CA SER A 111 21.96 3.31 -11.27
C SER A 111 20.62 3.99 -11.47
N ILE A 112 20.36 4.38 -12.72
CA ILE A 112 19.06 4.92 -13.15
C ILE A 112 18.01 3.82 -13.42
N TYR A 113 18.44 2.55 -13.46
CA TYR A 113 17.57 1.42 -13.75
C TYR A 113 17.26 0.64 -12.47
N ILE A 114 16.04 0.12 -12.38
CA ILE A 114 15.62 -0.76 -11.29
C ILE A 114 16.07 -2.19 -11.62
N PRO A 115 17.00 -2.79 -10.85
CA PRO A 115 17.41 -4.17 -11.10
C PRO A 115 16.28 -5.15 -10.81
N LYS A 116 16.26 -6.26 -11.56
CA LYS A 116 15.31 -7.35 -11.35
C LYS A 116 15.63 -8.10 -10.05
N GLY A 117 14.60 -8.48 -9.30
CA GLY A 117 14.76 -9.27 -8.10
C GLY A 117 15.33 -8.50 -6.91
N ILE A 118 15.40 -7.17 -7.00
CA ILE A 118 15.90 -6.36 -5.90
C ILE A 118 14.93 -6.41 -4.72
N ASN A 119 15.46 -6.80 -3.56
CA ASN A 119 14.72 -6.93 -2.32
C ASN A 119 15.15 -5.83 -1.35
N VAL A 120 14.54 -4.66 -1.50
CA VAL A 120 14.70 -3.53 -0.58
C VAL A 120 13.53 -3.52 0.40
N GLN A 121 13.80 -3.17 1.65
CA GLN A 121 12.76 -3.03 2.68
C GLN A 121 11.92 -1.78 2.38
N ALA A 122 10.63 -1.83 2.69
CA ALA A 122 9.73 -0.72 2.38
C ALA A 122 10.07 0.51 3.23
N LEU A 123 10.36 0.31 4.51
CA LEU A 123 10.70 1.37 5.46
C LEU A 123 12.14 1.23 5.95
N GLY A 124 12.86 2.36 6.01
CA GLY A 124 14.25 2.41 6.45
C GLY A 124 14.39 2.00 7.92
N ARG A 125 15.11 0.91 8.18
CA ARG A 125 15.29 0.36 9.54
C ARG A 125 16.34 1.11 10.37
N ASP A 126 17.20 1.88 9.72
CA ASP A 126 18.28 2.62 10.38
C ASP A 126 17.79 3.96 10.98
N ILE A 127 16.62 4.44 10.55
CA ILE A 127 16.05 5.71 10.99
C ILE A 127 15.48 5.53 12.40
N LYS A 128 15.93 6.38 13.32
CA LYS A 128 15.40 6.44 14.69
C LYS A 128 14.33 7.51 14.79
N TRP A 129 13.21 7.12 15.39
CA TRP A 129 12.05 7.97 15.60
C TRP A 129 11.86 8.26 17.09
N GLU A 130 11.50 9.49 17.41
CA GLU A 130 11.12 9.87 18.78
C GLU A 130 9.71 9.35 19.07
N PHE A 131 9.65 8.32 19.91
CA PHE A 131 8.41 7.70 20.36
C PHE A 131 7.93 8.36 21.65
N ILE A 132 6.65 8.69 21.68
CA ILE A 132 5.96 9.24 22.85
C ILE A 132 4.81 8.27 23.19
N PRO A 133 4.90 7.50 24.29
CA PRO A 133 3.83 6.59 24.69
C PRO A 133 2.56 7.35 25.06
N ASP A 134 1.40 6.75 24.80
CA ASP A 134 0.13 7.34 25.20
C ASP A 134 -0.07 7.23 26.73
N LYS A 135 -0.59 8.29 27.36
CA LYS A 135 -0.77 8.34 28.82
C LYS A 135 -1.83 7.36 29.33
N GLY A 136 -2.78 6.96 28.48
CA GLY A 136 -3.84 6.03 28.80
C GLY A 136 -3.39 4.58 28.83
N VAL A 137 -2.26 4.24 28.21
CA VAL A 137 -1.76 2.86 28.12
C VAL A 137 -0.67 2.66 29.18
N GLN A 138 -1.03 1.95 30.24
CA GLN A 138 -0.13 1.61 31.34
C GLN A 138 0.04 0.09 31.46
N VAL A 139 1.07 -0.34 32.19
CA VAL A 139 1.24 -1.77 32.52
C VAL A 139 0.00 -2.26 33.27
N ASN A 140 -0.52 -3.42 32.87
CA ASN A 140 -1.79 -4.03 33.27
C ASN A 140 -3.07 -3.39 32.70
N SER A 141 -2.98 -2.41 31.80
CA SER A 141 -4.16 -1.94 31.07
C SER A 141 -4.63 -2.97 30.04
N HIS A 142 -5.94 -3.03 29.81
CA HIS A 142 -6.53 -3.82 28.74
C HIS A 142 -6.55 -3.01 27.45
N VAL A 143 -5.99 -3.56 26.38
CA VAL A 143 -5.98 -2.94 25.06
C VAL A 143 -6.59 -3.87 24.01
N THR A 144 -7.22 -3.27 23.01
CA THR A 144 -7.84 -3.96 21.89
C THR A 144 -7.26 -3.49 20.55
N GLY A 145 -7.60 -4.21 19.48
CA GLY A 145 -7.11 -3.93 18.14
C GLY A 145 -7.55 -2.54 17.68
N GLY A 146 -6.60 -1.77 17.15
CA GLY A 146 -6.81 -0.37 16.76
C GLY A 146 -6.57 0.64 17.88
N ASP A 147 -6.26 0.23 19.11
CA ASP A 147 -5.91 1.19 20.17
C ASP A 147 -4.61 1.94 19.85
N ILE A 148 -4.59 3.24 20.15
CA ILE A 148 -3.38 4.06 20.04
C ILE A 148 -2.54 3.85 21.30
N PHE A 149 -1.34 3.29 21.14
CA PHE A 149 -0.43 3.07 22.29
C PHE A 149 0.75 4.05 22.32
N GLY A 150 0.91 4.86 21.27
CA GLY A 150 1.85 5.96 21.26
C GLY A 150 1.82 6.76 19.98
N GLN A 151 2.70 7.75 19.90
CA GLN A 151 2.80 8.68 18.79
C GLN A 151 4.26 8.91 18.41
N VAL A 152 4.49 9.08 17.11
CA VAL A 152 5.75 9.50 16.52
C VAL A 152 5.48 10.75 15.69
N ASN A 153 6.35 11.75 15.78
CA ASN A 153 6.27 12.92 14.92
C ASN A 153 7.08 12.64 13.64
N GLU A 154 6.38 12.23 12.58
CA GLU A 154 7.00 11.91 11.29
C GLU A 154 7.34 13.18 10.50
N SER A 155 6.45 14.16 10.54
CA SER A 155 6.70 15.48 9.98
C SER A 155 6.10 16.57 10.88
N VAL A 156 6.39 17.84 10.58
CA VAL A 156 5.80 18.98 11.29
C VAL A 156 4.26 18.96 11.20
N LEU A 157 3.72 18.41 10.11
CA LEU A 157 2.29 18.35 9.83
C LEU A 157 1.65 17.04 10.32
N VAL A 158 2.36 15.92 10.15
CA VAL A 158 1.79 14.58 10.38
C VAL A 158 2.29 14.02 11.71
N LYS A 159 1.38 13.99 12.67
CA LYS A 159 1.51 13.25 13.93
C LYS A 159 1.10 11.81 13.69
N HIS A 160 2.09 10.94 13.54
CA HIS A 160 1.88 9.52 13.25
C HIS A 160 1.47 8.79 14.52
N ARG A 161 0.21 8.36 14.60
CA ARG A 161 -0.30 7.60 15.75
C ARG A 161 -0.01 6.13 15.53
N ILE A 162 0.68 5.50 16.47
CA ILE A 162 1.02 4.08 16.39
C ILE A 162 -0.16 3.27 16.92
N LEU A 163 -0.72 2.45 16.04
CA LEU A 163 -1.93 1.66 16.29
C LEU A 163 -1.57 0.21 16.58
N LEU A 164 -2.28 -0.40 17.51
CA LEU A 164 -2.22 -1.85 17.68
C LEU A 164 -2.87 -2.54 16.46
N PRO A 165 -2.27 -3.62 15.91
CA PRO A 165 -2.88 -4.37 14.81
C PRO A 165 -4.30 -4.83 15.16
N PRO A 166 -5.27 -4.78 14.22
CA PRO A 166 -6.68 -5.09 14.51
C PRO A 166 -6.95 -6.50 15.07
N THR A 167 -6.06 -7.45 14.81
CA THR A 167 -6.19 -8.85 15.28
C THR A 167 -5.64 -9.08 16.69
N ALA A 168 -5.00 -8.08 17.28
CA ALA A 168 -4.37 -8.17 18.59
C ALA A 168 -5.30 -7.64 19.68
N CYS A 169 -5.35 -8.35 20.80
CA CYS A 169 -5.97 -7.89 22.04
C CYS A 169 -5.21 -8.52 23.21
N GLY A 170 -5.25 -7.89 24.39
CA GLY A 170 -4.59 -8.43 25.57
C GLY A 170 -4.37 -7.41 26.67
N THR A 171 -3.65 -7.85 27.71
CA THR A 171 -3.18 -7.00 28.81
C THR A 171 -1.74 -6.58 28.56
N VAL A 172 -1.45 -5.30 28.75
CA VAL A 172 -0.10 -4.75 28.57
C VAL A 172 0.84 -5.25 29.65
N THR A 173 1.89 -5.99 29.29
CA THR A 173 2.93 -6.43 30.24
C THR A 173 4.12 -5.47 30.26
N TYR A 174 4.44 -4.88 29.11
CA TYR A 174 5.54 -3.95 28.95
C TYR A 174 5.19 -2.90 27.91
N ILE A 175 5.56 -1.65 28.20
CA ILE A 175 5.53 -0.52 27.26
C ILE A 175 6.87 0.22 27.34
N ALA A 176 7.46 0.52 26.19
CA ALA A 176 8.71 1.26 26.12
C ALA A 176 8.52 2.71 26.60
N PRO A 177 9.48 3.28 27.34
CA PRO A 177 9.45 4.68 27.74
C PRO A 177 9.59 5.62 26.53
N ALA A 178 9.35 6.92 26.74
CA ALA A 178 9.61 7.91 25.69
C ALA A 178 11.11 7.93 25.34
N GLY A 179 11.43 7.90 24.05
CA GLY A 179 12.81 7.81 23.59
C GLY A 179 12.94 7.63 22.09
N SER A 180 14.18 7.48 21.62
CA SER A 180 14.47 7.26 20.19
C SER A 180 14.62 5.78 19.89
N TYR A 181 13.71 5.24 19.07
CA TYR A 181 13.64 3.82 18.73
C TYR A 181 13.64 3.63 17.21
N THR A 182 14.10 2.46 16.75
CA THR A 182 13.90 2.04 15.35
C THR A 182 12.52 1.43 15.16
N ILE A 183 12.05 1.35 13.91
CA ILE A 183 10.71 0.84 13.56
C ILE A 183 10.56 -0.66 13.90
N THR A 184 11.67 -1.41 13.99
CA THR A 184 11.70 -2.84 14.31
C THR A 184 11.87 -3.15 15.81
N GLU A 185 12.25 -2.16 16.61
CA GLU A 185 12.41 -2.35 18.05
C GLU A 185 11.06 -2.65 18.72
N LYS A 186 11.11 -3.49 19.76
CA LYS A 186 9.92 -3.87 20.53
C LYS A 186 9.49 -2.71 21.41
N ILE A 187 8.25 -2.28 21.26
CA ILE A 187 7.69 -1.14 22.00
C ILE A 187 6.61 -1.57 22.96
N LEU A 188 5.85 -2.60 22.60
CA LEU A 188 4.72 -3.08 23.39
C LEU A 188 4.78 -4.60 23.49
N GLU A 189 4.58 -5.13 24.70
CA GLU A 189 4.32 -6.55 24.89
C GLU A 189 2.93 -6.73 25.51
N LEU A 190 2.15 -7.62 24.89
CA LEU A 190 0.82 -7.97 25.34
C LEU A 190 0.79 -9.44 25.75
N GLU A 191 0.06 -9.71 26.83
CA GLU A 191 -0.28 -11.07 27.25
C GLU A 191 -1.75 -11.34 26.95
N PHE A 192 -2.02 -12.44 26.25
CA PHE A 192 -3.37 -12.91 25.97
C PHE A 192 -3.41 -14.43 26.10
N SER A 193 -4.29 -14.94 26.96
CA SER A 193 -4.47 -16.38 27.20
C SER A 193 -3.16 -17.12 27.57
N GLY A 194 -2.24 -16.46 28.27
CA GLY A 194 -0.95 -17.02 28.69
C GLY A 194 0.17 -16.96 27.63
N GLU A 195 -0.10 -16.47 26.41
CA GLU A 195 0.91 -16.21 25.40
C GLU A 195 1.32 -14.72 25.42
N LYS A 196 2.63 -14.46 25.46
CA LYS A 196 3.19 -13.10 25.34
C LYS A 196 3.58 -12.83 23.89
N LYS A 197 3.04 -11.75 23.31
CA LYS A 197 3.34 -11.28 21.94
C LYS A 197 3.93 -9.87 22.00
N SER A 198 5.06 -9.68 21.31
CA SER A 198 5.72 -8.38 21.18
C SER A 198 5.32 -7.68 19.88
N TYR A 199 5.09 -6.37 19.97
CA TYR A 199 4.73 -5.49 18.88
C TYR A 199 5.76 -4.35 18.75
N SER A 200 6.06 -3.98 17.51
CA SER A 200 6.92 -2.84 17.16
C SER A 200 6.07 -1.71 16.55
N MET A 201 6.70 -0.62 16.08
CA MET A 201 5.99 0.42 15.33
C MET A 201 5.50 -0.06 13.96
N LEU A 202 6.16 -1.09 13.43
CA LEU A 202 5.84 -1.68 12.14
C LEU A 202 4.70 -2.68 12.29
N GLN A 203 3.68 -2.55 11.45
CA GLN A 203 2.71 -3.61 11.23
C GLN A 203 2.68 -4.00 9.75
N VAL A 204 2.34 -5.25 9.48
CA VAL A 204 2.21 -5.77 8.12
C VAL A 204 0.73 -6.07 7.87
N TRP A 205 0.18 -5.54 6.77
CA TRP A 205 -1.24 -5.71 6.45
C TRP A 205 -1.45 -6.17 5.00
N PRO A 206 -2.30 -7.18 4.75
CA PRO A 206 -2.61 -7.65 3.41
C PRO A 206 -3.37 -6.61 2.58
N VAL A 207 -2.91 -6.30 1.36
CA VAL A 207 -3.46 -5.19 0.56
C VAL A 207 -4.86 -5.46 -0.01
N ARG A 208 -5.20 -6.74 -0.20
CA ARG A 208 -6.50 -7.18 -0.73
C ARG A 208 -7.58 -7.25 0.37
N GLN A 209 -7.21 -7.17 1.64
CA GLN A 209 -8.17 -7.15 2.75
C GLN A 209 -8.41 -5.71 3.20
N PRO A 210 -9.66 -5.21 3.18
CA PRO A 210 -9.95 -3.89 3.71
C PRO A 210 -9.67 -3.84 5.21
N ARG A 211 -9.13 -2.72 5.68
CA ARG A 211 -8.89 -2.54 7.11
C ARG A 211 -10.22 -2.45 7.88
N PRO A 212 -10.38 -3.21 8.98
CA PRO A 212 -11.64 -3.26 9.70
C PRO A 212 -11.92 -1.92 10.40
N VAL A 213 -13.21 -1.58 10.50
CA VAL A 213 -13.70 -0.32 11.09
C VAL A 213 -14.82 -0.66 12.07
N ASN A 214 -15.14 0.26 12.98
CA ASN A 214 -16.20 0.05 13.96
C ASN A 214 -17.58 0.21 13.29
N GLU A 215 -17.78 1.36 12.63
CA GLU A 215 -19.05 1.70 11.96
C GLU A 215 -18.80 2.62 10.76
N LYS A 216 -19.57 2.46 9.68
CA LYS A 216 -19.59 3.42 8.55
C LYS A 216 -20.55 4.56 8.86
N LEU A 217 -20.08 5.79 8.73
CA LEU A 217 -20.86 7.01 8.99
C LEU A 217 -21.25 7.68 7.67
N ALA A 218 -22.36 8.41 7.68
CA ALA A 218 -22.72 9.28 6.56
C ALA A 218 -21.75 10.48 6.49
N ALA A 219 -21.22 10.74 5.30
CA ALA A 219 -20.34 11.89 5.07
C ALA A 219 -21.16 13.19 5.06
N ASN A 220 -20.87 14.08 6.02
CA ASN A 220 -21.58 15.34 6.22
C ASN A 220 -20.69 16.59 6.08
N TYR A 221 -19.41 16.41 5.75
CA TYR A 221 -18.43 17.49 5.64
C TYR A 221 -17.90 17.58 4.20
N PRO A 222 -17.91 18.77 3.57
CA PRO A 222 -17.49 18.93 2.18
C PRO A 222 -15.96 18.80 2.01
N LEU A 223 -15.54 18.18 0.92
CA LEU A 223 -14.15 18.22 0.46
C LEU A 223 -13.97 19.49 -0.37
N LEU A 224 -13.22 20.44 0.15
CA LEU A 224 -12.91 21.69 -0.57
C LEU A 224 -11.84 21.39 -1.61
N CYS A 225 -12.16 21.56 -2.89
CA CYS A 225 -11.23 21.32 -3.99
C CYS A 225 -10.45 22.59 -4.38
N GLY A 226 -10.92 23.77 -3.98
CA GLY A 226 -10.34 25.07 -4.34
C GLY A 226 -10.74 25.56 -5.73
N GLN A 227 -11.57 24.80 -6.44
CA GLN A 227 -12.05 25.13 -7.78
C GLN A 227 -13.54 25.47 -7.70
N ARG A 228 -13.91 26.69 -8.10
CA ARG A 228 -15.31 27.18 -8.02
C ARG A 228 -16.32 26.25 -8.68
N VAL A 229 -15.96 25.65 -9.82
CA VAL A 229 -16.86 24.74 -10.56
C VAL A 229 -17.09 23.43 -9.81
N LEU A 230 -16.05 22.87 -9.19
CA LEU A 230 -16.16 21.63 -8.41
C LEU A 230 -16.87 21.88 -7.08
N ASP A 231 -16.52 22.96 -6.38
CA ASP A 231 -17.09 23.24 -5.06
C ASP A 231 -18.55 23.72 -5.13
N ALA A 232 -18.98 24.36 -6.23
CA ALA A 232 -20.35 24.88 -6.35
C ALA A 232 -21.32 23.95 -7.12
N LEU A 233 -20.91 23.41 -8.28
CA LEU A 233 -21.82 22.65 -9.16
C LEU A 233 -21.80 21.15 -8.87
N PHE A 234 -20.63 20.60 -8.55
CA PHE A 234 -20.42 19.16 -8.34
C PHE A 234 -19.66 18.90 -7.03
N PRO A 235 -20.21 19.33 -5.88
CA PRO A 235 -19.49 19.27 -4.61
C PRO A 235 -19.18 17.82 -4.23
N CYS A 236 -17.93 17.61 -3.79
CA CYS A 236 -17.49 16.34 -3.22
C CYS A 236 -17.52 16.43 -1.69
N VAL A 237 -17.67 15.31 -1.01
CA VAL A 237 -17.65 15.21 0.45
C VAL A 237 -16.43 14.45 0.93
N GLN A 238 -15.95 14.73 2.14
CA GLN A 238 -14.88 13.96 2.76
C GLN A 238 -15.39 12.55 3.10
N GLY A 239 -14.76 11.54 2.50
CA GLY A 239 -15.25 10.17 2.51
C GLY A 239 -16.07 9.79 1.27
N GLY A 240 -16.22 10.71 0.31
CA GLY A 240 -16.93 10.47 -0.94
C GLY A 240 -16.10 9.72 -1.98
N THR A 241 -16.76 9.34 -3.07
CA THR A 241 -16.15 8.76 -4.27
C THR A 241 -16.43 9.65 -5.47
N THR A 242 -15.38 10.09 -6.15
CA THR A 242 -15.48 10.96 -7.32
C THR A 242 -14.73 10.33 -8.49
N ALA A 243 -15.31 10.43 -9.68
CA ALA A 243 -14.68 10.03 -10.92
C ALA A 243 -14.50 11.26 -11.82
N ILE A 244 -13.31 11.42 -12.40
CA ILE A 244 -12.98 12.50 -13.33
C ILE A 244 -12.72 11.87 -14.71
N PRO A 245 -13.77 11.52 -15.47
CA PRO A 245 -13.59 11.00 -16.81
C PRO A 245 -13.10 12.11 -17.75
N GLY A 246 -12.30 11.74 -18.75
CA GLY A 246 -11.88 12.68 -19.78
C GLY A 246 -10.85 12.08 -20.73
N ALA A 247 -10.73 12.66 -21.92
CA ALA A 247 -9.71 12.24 -22.89
C ALA A 247 -8.29 12.57 -22.41
N PHE A 248 -7.28 12.05 -23.12
CA PHE A 248 -5.88 12.36 -22.85
C PHE A 248 -5.62 13.86 -23.09
N GLY A 249 -4.89 14.50 -22.17
CA GLY A 249 -4.58 15.93 -22.26
C GLY A 249 -5.69 16.90 -21.84
N CYS A 250 -6.85 16.42 -21.37
CA CYS A 250 -7.94 17.28 -20.89
C CYS A 250 -7.70 17.91 -19.49
N GLY A 251 -6.49 17.80 -18.94
CA GLY A 251 -6.17 18.38 -17.62
C GLY A 251 -6.56 17.55 -16.41
N LYS A 252 -6.78 16.23 -16.54
CA LYS A 252 -7.09 15.34 -15.40
C LYS A 252 -6.03 15.42 -14.30
N THR A 253 -4.76 15.25 -14.66
CA THR A 253 -3.62 15.35 -13.74
C THR A 253 -3.51 16.74 -13.12
N VAL A 254 -3.81 17.81 -13.86
CA VAL A 254 -3.82 19.18 -13.34
C VAL A 254 -4.89 19.37 -12.26
N ILE A 255 -6.07 18.76 -12.44
CA ILE A 255 -7.13 18.76 -11.42
C ILE A 255 -6.67 17.96 -10.19
N SER A 256 -6.09 16.76 -10.37
CA SER A 256 -5.56 15.95 -9.28
C SER A 256 -4.46 16.68 -8.49
N GLN A 257 -3.55 17.37 -9.17
CA GLN A 257 -2.51 18.20 -8.54
C GLN A 257 -3.09 19.41 -7.81
N SER A 258 -4.14 20.03 -8.36
CA SER A 258 -4.81 21.15 -7.69
C SER A 258 -5.53 20.67 -6.43
N LEU A 259 -6.17 19.50 -6.50
CA LEU A 259 -6.81 18.87 -5.34
C LEU A 259 -5.77 18.48 -4.28
N SER A 260 -4.57 18.01 -4.64
CA SER A 260 -3.52 17.71 -3.65
C SER A 260 -2.98 18.98 -2.97
N LYS A 261 -3.00 20.11 -3.65
CA LYS A 261 -2.58 21.41 -3.08
C LYS A 261 -3.62 21.98 -2.14
N TYR A 262 -4.84 22.16 -2.63
CA TYR A 262 -5.86 23.00 -2.00
C TYR A 262 -6.87 22.21 -1.17
N SER A 263 -6.78 20.87 -1.17
CA SER A 263 -7.69 20.08 -0.35
C SER A 263 -7.50 20.32 1.14
N ASN A 264 -8.65 20.38 1.82
CA ASN A 264 -8.75 20.36 3.29
C ASN A 264 -8.54 18.96 3.90
N SER A 265 -7.76 18.10 3.22
CA SER A 265 -7.39 16.77 3.69
C SER A 265 -6.07 16.82 4.45
N ASP A 266 -5.95 16.02 5.51
CA ASP A 266 -4.77 15.99 6.37
C ASP A 266 -3.60 15.26 5.68
N ALA A 267 -3.90 14.19 4.95
CA ALA A 267 -2.94 13.39 4.21
C ALA A 267 -3.41 13.10 2.79
N ILE A 268 -2.46 12.99 1.86
CA ILE A 268 -2.73 12.71 0.45
C ILE A 268 -1.95 11.48 0.02
N ILE A 269 -2.64 10.55 -0.63
CA ILE A 269 -2.02 9.38 -1.25
C ILE A 269 -2.25 9.48 -2.76
N TYR A 270 -1.18 9.67 -3.52
CA TYR A 270 -1.27 9.72 -4.98
C TYR A 270 -0.71 8.43 -5.56
N VAL A 271 -1.55 7.73 -6.33
CA VAL A 271 -1.20 6.49 -7.02
C VAL A 271 -1.19 6.74 -8.51
N GLY A 272 0.02 6.75 -9.08
CA GLY A 272 0.25 6.70 -10.51
C GLY A 272 0.16 5.25 -11.00
N CYS A 273 -0.91 4.88 -11.70
CA CYS A 273 -1.12 3.56 -12.27
C CYS A 273 -1.04 3.61 -13.80
N GLY A 274 0.09 3.19 -14.36
CA GLY A 274 0.27 3.11 -15.81
C GLY A 274 0.44 4.46 -16.49
N GLU A 275 0.80 5.50 -15.75
CA GLU A 275 1.04 6.86 -16.27
C GLU A 275 2.33 6.93 -17.07
N ARG A 276 2.50 7.99 -17.86
CA ARG A 276 3.76 8.19 -18.58
C ARG A 276 4.85 8.58 -17.59
N GLY A 277 6.08 8.10 -17.84
CA GLY A 277 7.22 8.44 -16.99
C GLY A 277 7.40 9.94 -16.81
N ASN A 278 7.18 10.73 -17.87
CA ASN A 278 7.29 12.19 -17.82
C ASN A 278 6.24 12.84 -16.91
N GLU A 279 5.01 12.35 -16.88
CA GLU A 279 3.94 12.89 -16.00
C GLU A 279 4.29 12.62 -14.53
N MET A 280 4.80 11.41 -14.24
CA MET A 280 5.30 11.09 -12.90
C MET A 280 6.54 11.92 -12.53
N SER A 281 7.47 12.15 -13.45
CA SER A 281 8.64 13.00 -13.19
C SER A 281 8.26 14.47 -12.94
N GLU A 282 7.25 14.98 -13.65
CA GLU A 282 6.70 16.32 -13.43
C GLU A 282 6.08 16.43 -12.03
N VAL A 283 5.27 15.45 -11.63
CA VAL A 283 4.73 15.35 -10.26
C VAL A 283 5.85 15.34 -9.21
N LEU A 284 6.90 14.55 -9.43
CA LEU A 284 8.03 14.44 -8.50
C LEU A 284 8.87 15.71 -8.39
N ARG A 285 8.98 16.49 -9.45
CA ARG A 285 9.69 17.77 -9.45
C ARG A 285 8.86 18.87 -8.78
N ASP A 286 7.57 18.93 -9.11
CA ASP A 286 6.73 20.04 -8.71
C ASP A 286 6.27 19.90 -7.24
N PHE A 287 6.02 18.67 -6.74
CA PHE A 287 5.51 18.44 -5.37
C PHE A 287 6.41 19.00 -4.25
N PRO A 288 7.74 18.85 -4.31
CA PRO A 288 8.63 19.45 -3.32
C PRO A 288 8.58 21.00 -3.31
N GLU A 289 8.43 21.64 -4.47
CA GLU A 289 8.41 23.11 -4.62
C GLU A 289 7.12 23.74 -4.08
N LEU A 290 6.06 22.95 -4.02
CA LEU A 290 4.75 23.40 -3.58
C LEU A 290 4.69 23.48 -2.05
N THR A 291 4.41 24.68 -1.55
CA THR A 291 4.29 24.98 -0.13
C THR A 291 2.85 25.30 0.25
N MET A 292 2.51 24.99 1.50
CA MET A 292 1.26 25.35 2.14
C MET A 292 1.55 26.01 3.49
N GLU A 293 0.67 26.89 3.93
CA GLU A 293 0.75 27.51 5.26
C GLU A 293 -0.22 26.79 6.19
N VAL A 294 0.32 26.16 7.24
CA VAL A 294 -0.46 25.52 8.30
C VAL A 294 0.04 26.08 9.62
N ASP A 295 -0.87 26.62 10.43
CA ASP A 295 -0.56 27.21 11.73
C ASP A 295 0.58 28.25 11.69
N GLY A 296 0.65 29.03 10.60
CA GLY A 296 1.67 30.07 10.39
C GLY A 296 3.06 29.58 9.97
N VAL A 297 3.22 28.27 9.71
CA VAL A 297 4.46 27.68 9.22
C VAL A 297 4.30 27.23 7.77
N THR A 298 5.17 27.74 6.89
CA THR A 298 5.22 27.31 5.50
C THR A 298 5.94 25.95 5.40
N THR A 299 5.20 24.94 4.96
CA THR A 299 5.70 23.56 4.83
C THR A 299 5.42 23.02 3.43
N SER A 300 6.33 22.20 2.89
CA SER A 300 6.12 21.52 1.61
C SER A 300 5.01 20.47 1.69
N ILE A 301 4.20 20.36 0.64
CA ILE A 301 3.12 19.36 0.56
C ILE A 301 3.64 17.91 0.58
N MET A 302 4.91 17.70 0.21
CA MET A 302 5.53 16.38 0.20
C MET A 302 5.55 15.77 1.61
N LYS A 303 5.61 16.59 2.67
CA LYS A 303 5.63 16.12 4.07
C LYS A 303 4.30 15.53 4.57
N ARG A 304 3.21 15.67 3.81
CA ARG A 304 1.90 15.06 4.09
C ARG A 304 1.41 14.15 2.95
N THR A 305 2.26 13.90 1.96
CA THR A 305 1.90 13.16 0.75
C THR A 305 2.76 11.91 0.64
N ALA A 306 2.16 10.77 0.32
CA ALA A 306 2.89 9.58 -0.11
C ALA A 306 2.57 9.28 -1.58
N LEU A 307 3.58 8.91 -2.35
CA LEU A 307 3.45 8.66 -3.78
C LEU A 307 3.69 7.18 -4.06
N VAL A 308 2.77 6.55 -4.79
CA VAL A 308 2.95 5.21 -5.36
C VAL A 308 3.09 5.39 -6.87
N ALA A 309 4.30 5.27 -7.36
CA ALA A 309 4.68 5.50 -8.75
C ALA A 309 4.78 4.17 -9.49
N ASN A 310 3.83 3.92 -10.39
CA ASN A 310 3.88 2.79 -11.30
C ASN A 310 3.71 3.27 -12.75
N THR A 311 4.81 3.27 -13.49
CA THR A 311 4.83 3.80 -14.86
C THR A 311 4.27 2.80 -15.87
N SER A 312 3.90 3.28 -17.05
CA SER A 312 3.48 2.44 -18.17
C SER A 312 4.53 1.41 -18.62
N ASN A 313 5.82 1.64 -18.37
CA ASN A 313 6.89 0.69 -18.68
C ASN A 313 7.07 -0.40 -17.60
N MET A 314 6.48 -0.21 -16.41
CA MET A 314 6.52 -1.22 -15.36
C MET A 314 5.53 -2.37 -15.64
N PRO A 315 5.76 -3.57 -15.07
CA PRO A 315 4.95 -4.75 -15.33
C PRO A 315 3.46 -4.55 -15.05
N VAL A 316 2.65 -5.21 -15.86
CA VAL A 316 1.19 -5.08 -15.84
C VAL A 316 0.59 -5.51 -14.51
N ALA A 317 1.15 -6.54 -13.89
CA ALA A 317 0.73 -7.03 -12.59
C ALA A 317 0.97 -5.99 -11.47
N ALA A 318 2.06 -5.21 -11.56
CA ALA A 318 2.35 -4.15 -10.58
C ALA A 318 1.33 -3.00 -10.64
N ARG A 319 0.62 -2.82 -11.77
CA ARG A 319 -0.49 -1.85 -11.90
C ARG A 319 -1.68 -2.20 -11.05
N GLU A 320 -2.04 -3.48 -11.00
CA GLU A 320 -3.07 -3.94 -10.08
C GLU A 320 -2.63 -3.77 -8.63
N ALA A 321 -1.40 -4.19 -8.32
CA ALA A 321 -0.85 -4.08 -6.97
C ALA A 321 -0.79 -2.61 -6.47
N SER A 322 -0.40 -1.65 -7.32
CA SER A 322 -0.25 -0.24 -6.93
C SER A 322 -1.54 0.38 -6.39
N ILE A 323 -2.69 0.04 -6.99
CA ILE A 323 -3.99 0.54 -6.54
C ILE A 323 -4.33 -0.01 -5.15
N TYR A 324 -4.12 -1.32 -4.93
CA TYR A 324 -4.36 -1.95 -3.63
C TYR A 324 -3.38 -1.48 -2.54
N THR A 325 -2.12 -1.26 -2.88
CA THR A 325 -1.10 -0.67 -2.00
C THR A 325 -1.55 0.72 -1.57
N GLY A 326 -1.90 1.60 -2.50
CA GLY A 326 -2.31 2.97 -2.18
C GLY A 326 -3.57 3.08 -1.34
N ILE A 327 -4.61 2.29 -1.63
CA ILE A 327 -5.83 2.31 -0.80
C ILE A 327 -5.57 1.77 0.61
N THR A 328 -4.66 0.80 0.76
CA THR A 328 -4.29 0.27 2.09
C THR A 328 -3.51 1.30 2.90
N LEU A 329 -2.63 2.08 2.26
CA LEU A 329 -1.98 3.23 2.89
C LEU A 329 -3.00 4.30 3.28
N ALA A 330 -3.99 4.59 2.43
CA ALA A 330 -5.03 5.56 2.73
C ALA A 330 -5.91 5.13 3.91
N GLU A 331 -6.32 3.85 3.96
CA GLU A 331 -7.05 3.28 5.08
C GLU A 331 -6.23 3.28 6.37
N TYR A 332 -4.91 3.08 6.29
CA TYR A 332 -4.05 3.14 7.46
C TYR A 332 -4.02 4.54 8.10
N PHE A 333 -3.87 5.59 7.30
CA PHE A 333 -3.92 6.96 7.82
C PHE A 333 -5.32 7.37 8.27
N ARG A 334 -6.38 6.88 7.60
CA ARG A 334 -7.77 7.02 8.06
C ARG A 334 -7.96 6.42 9.45
N ASP A 335 -7.41 5.23 9.70
CA ASP A 335 -7.53 4.57 10.99
C ASP A 335 -6.85 5.35 12.12
N MET A 336 -5.95 6.30 11.84
CA MET A 336 -5.42 7.23 12.84
C MET A 336 -6.39 8.35 13.20
N GLY A 337 -7.50 8.50 12.46
CA GLY A 337 -8.45 9.60 12.58
C GLY A 337 -8.12 10.80 11.70
N LEU A 338 -7.41 10.59 10.59
CA LEU A 338 -7.11 11.61 9.60
C LEU A 338 -8.12 11.58 8.45
N ASN A 339 -8.33 12.72 7.81
CA ASN A 339 -9.06 12.83 6.56
C ASN A 339 -8.08 12.68 5.40
N VAL A 340 -8.19 11.57 4.66
CA VAL A 340 -7.25 11.20 3.62
C VAL A 340 -7.91 11.34 2.24
N ALA A 341 -7.21 11.97 1.31
CA ALA A 341 -7.59 11.98 -0.10
C ALA A 341 -6.67 11.05 -0.90
N MET A 342 -7.25 10.04 -1.54
CA MET A 342 -6.56 9.15 -2.46
C MET A 342 -6.87 9.54 -3.91
N MET A 343 -5.82 9.80 -4.69
CA MET A 343 -5.91 10.03 -6.13
C MET A 343 -5.42 8.79 -6.85
N ALA A 344 -6.26 8.22 -7.71
CA ALA A 344 -5.91 7.08 -8.55
C ALA A 344 -5.87 7.52 -10.01
N ASP A 345 -4.65 7.75 -10.52
CA ASP A 345 -4.40 8.22 -11.88
C ASP A 345 -3.54 7.18 -12.60
N SER A 346 -4.06 6.27 -13.42
CA SER A 346 -5.42 6.17 -13.91
C SER A 346 -6.06 4.80 -13.65
N THR A 347 -7.36 4.84 -13.33
CA THR A 347 -8.18 3.65 -13.11
C THR A 347 -8.46 2.89 -14.42
N SER A 348 -8.42 3.59 -15.55
CA SER A 348 -8.54 2.99 -16.89
C SER A 348 -7.37 2.04 -17.21
N ARG A 349 -6.13 2.43 -16.87
CA ARG A 349 -4.95 1.58 -17.09
C ARG A 349 -4.93 0.36 -16.18
N TRP A 350 -5.54 0.47 -14.99
CA TRP A 350 -5.78 -0.68 -14.14
C TRP A 350 -6.78 -1.66 -14.78
N ALA A 351 -7.89 -1.17 -15.34
CA ALA A 351 -8.84 -2.03 -16.05
C ALA A 351 -8.22 -2.74 -17.27
N GLU A 352 -7.38 -2.04 -18.03
CA GLU A 352 -6.60 -2.64 -19.13
C GLU A 352 -5.63 -3.72 -18.64
N ALA A 353 -5.00 -3.52 -17.48
CA ALA A 353 -4.14 -4.52 -16.87
C ALA A 353 -4.92 -5.80 -16.52
N LEU A 354 -6.10 -5.66 -15.93
CA LEU A 354 -6.99 -6.79 -15.63
C LEU A 354 -7.42 -7.53 -16.90
N ARG A 355 -7.67 -6.81 -18.00
CA ARG A 355 -7.96 -7.39 -19.32
C ARG A 355 -6.79 -8.22 -19.84
N GLU A 356 -5.56 -7.71 -19.76
CA GLU A 356 -4.38 -8.44 -20.24
C GLU A 356 -4.11 -9.70 -19.40
N ILE A 357 -4.28 -9.61 -18.07
CA ILE A 357 -4.13 -10.75 -17.16
C ILE A 357 -5.17 -11.83 -17.47
N SER A 358 -6.44 -11.45 -17.58
CA SER A 358 -7.55 -12.36 -17.90
C SER A 358 -7.37 -13.05 -19.26
N GLY A 359 -6.91 -12.30 -20.27
CA GLY A 359 -6.60 -12.85 -21.58
C GLY A 359 -5.49 -13.90 -21.56
N ARG A 360 -4.44 -13.70 -20.74
CA ARG A 360 -3.36 -14.70 -20.56
C ARG A 360 -3.80 -15.94 -19.78
N LEU A 361 -4.78 -15.79 -18.89
CA LEU A 361 -5.39 -16.89 -18.16
C LEU A 361 -6.36 -17.73 -19.00
N GLY A 362 -6.65 -17.31 -20.23
CA GLY A 362 -7.61 -17.97 -21.11
C GLY A 362 -9.05 -17.86 -20.62
N GLU A 363 -9.35 -16.84 -19.82
CA GLU A 363 -10.72 -16.59 -19.36
C GLU A 363 -11.58 -16.02 -20.49
N MET A 364 -12.87 -16.34 -20.48
CA MET A 364 -13.78 -15.82 -21.48
C MET A 364 -13.98 -14.32 -21.27
N PRO A 365 -13.69 -13.47 -22.26
CA PRO A 365 -13.95 -12.05 -22.15
C PRO A 365 -15.45 -11.78 -22.13
N ALA A 366 -15.84 -10.72 -21.42
CA ALA A 366 -17.14 -10.11 -21.51
C ALA A 366 -17.13 -9.04 -22.63
N ASP A 367 -17.57 -7.82 -22.34
CA ASP A 367 -17.59 -6.73 -23.30
C ASP A 367 -16.18 -6.14 -23.55
N SER A 368 -15.87 -5.81 -24.80
CA SER A 368 -14.65 -5.10 -25.22
C SER A 368 -13.33 -5.74 -24.74
N GLY A 369 -13.37 -7.06 -24.50
CA GLY A 369 -12.26 -7.87 -24.02
C GLY A 369 -12.07 -7.88 -22.50
N TYR A 370 -12.84 -7.11 -21.72
CA TYR A 370 -12.68 -7.05 -20.26
C TYR A 370 -13.19 -8.33 -19.57
N PRO A 371 -12.63 -8.68 -18.39
CA PRO A 371 -13.15 -9.81 -17.61
C PRO A 371 -14.53 -9.51 -17.04
N ALA A 372 -15.34 -10.57 -16.85
CA ALA A 372 -16.66 -10.45 -16.22
C ALA A 372 -16.62 -9.87 -14.80
N TYR A 373 -15.50 -10.02 -14.08
CA TYR A 373 -15.32 -9.52 -12.71
C TYR A 373 -14.86 -8.05 -12.63
N LEU A 374 -14.72 -7.33 -13.75
CA LEU A 374 -14.26 -5.93 -13.73
C LEU A 374 -15.14 -5.04 -12.84
N ALA A 375 -16.47 -5.14 -12.98
CA ALA A 375 -17.42 -4.36 -12.18
C ALA A 375 -17.30 -4.67 -10.69
N ALA A 376 -17.12 -5.94 -10.33
CA ALA A 376 -16.92 -6.36 -8.94
C ALA A 376 -15.62 -5.79 -8.35
N ARG A 377 -14.53 -5.77 -9.13
CA ARG A 377 -13.25 -5.20 -8.70
C ARG A 377 -13.35 -3.70 -8.49
N LEU A 378 -13.94 -2.97 -9.42
CA LEU A 378 -14.16 -1.52 -9.30
C LEU A 378 -15.05 -1.20 -8.08
N ALA A 379 -16.17 -1.91 -7.92
CA ALA A 379 -17.06 -1.72 -6.77
C ALA A 379 -16.32 -1.98 -5.44
N SER A 380 -15.56 -3.09 -5.35
CA SER A 380 -14.79 -3.43 -4.14
C SER A 380 -13.72 -2.39 -3.80
N PHE A 381 -13.19 -1.69 -4.81
CA PHE A 381 -12.21 -0.63 -4.61
C PHE A 381 -12.88 0.67 -4.16
N TYR A 382 -13.92 1.14 -4.86
CA TYR A 382 -14.59 2.39 -4.51
C TYR A 382 -15.34 2.31 -3.17
N GLU A 383 -15.89 1.15 -2.80
CA GLU A 383 -16.59 0.94 -1.52
C GLU A 383 -15.67 0.90 -0.27
N ARG A 384 -14.34 0.92 -0.48
CA ARG A 384 -13.36 1.11 0.60
C ARG A 384 -13.27 2.57 1.04
N ALA A 385 -13.69 3.50 0.18
CA ALA A 385 -13.89 4.90 0.57
C ALA A 385 -15.04 5.04 1.57
N GLY A 386 -15.00 6.10 2.34
CA GLY A 386 -16.05 6.39 3.32
C GLY A 386 -15.55 7.17 4.51
N LYS A 387 -16.49 7.85 5.16
CA LYS A 387 -16.30 8.35 6.53
C LYS A 387 -16.65 7.21 7.50
N VAL A 388 -15.79 6.95 8.46
CA VAL A 388 -15.94 5.82 9.39
C VAL A 388 -15.57 6.22 10.80
N LYS A 389 -16.18 5.54 11.78
CA LYS A 389 -15.67 5.51 13.15
C LYS A 389 -14.58 4.43 13.22
N CYS A 390 -13.36 4.83 13.53
CA CYS A 390 -12.22 3.92 13.55
C CYS A 390 -12.32 2.93 14.72
N LEU A 391 -11.63 1.80 14.62
CA LEU A 391 -11.51 0.85 15.72
C LEU A 391 -10.58 1.35 16.80
N GLY A 392 -10.86 0.92 18.03
CA GLY A 392 -10.04 1.15 19.20
C GLY A 392 -10.26 2.50 19.89
N ASN A 393 -9.56 2.66 21.01
CA ASN A 393 -9.54 3.84 21.85
C ASN A 393 -8.29 4.69 21.55
N PRO A 394 -8.37 6.02 21.67
CA PRO A 394 -9.57 6.86 21.86
C PRO A 394 -10.54 6.82 20.67
N GLU A 395 -11.80 7.17 20.91
CA GLU A 395 -12.81 7.33 19.85
C GLU A 395 -12.36 8.38 18.84
N ARG A 396 -12.37 8.00 17.56
CA ARG A 396 -11.92 8.85 16.47
C ARG A 396 -12.70 8.57 15.20
N GLU A 397 -12.88 9.61 14.42
CA GLU A 397 -13.47 9.56 13.09
C GLU A 397 -12.37 9.80 12.06
N GLY A 398 -12.39 9.04 10.98
CA GLY A 398 -11.50 9.24 9.84
C GLY A 398 -12.29 9.15 8.55
N SER A 399 -11.75 9.69 7.46
CA SER A 399 -12.36 9.57 6.14
C SER A 399 -11.35 9.22 5.07
N VAL A 400 -11.77 8.44 4.08
CA VAL A 400 -11.00 8.23 2.83
C VAL A 400 -11.86 8.69 1.68
N THR A 401 -11.41 9.73 0.99
CA THR A 401 -12.02 10.21 -0.25
C THR A 401 -11.25 9.61 -1.42
N ILE A 402 -11.92 8.92 -2.34
CA ILE A 402 -11.29 8.39 -3.55
C ILE A 402 -11.64 9.28 -4.74
N VAL A 403 -10.62 9.73 -5.46
CA VAL A 403 -10.76 10.43 -6.74
C VAL A 403 -10.06 9.62 -7.82
N GLY A 404 -10.86 8.97 -8.68
CA GLY A 404 -10.34 8.16 -9.79
C GLY A 404 -10.38 8.91 -11.11
N ALA A 405 -9.28 8.85 -11.87
CA ALA A 405 -9.14 9.40 -13.22
C ALA A 405 -9.21 8.32 -14.30
#